data_AF-A0A1I8BJ50-F1
#
_entry.id   AF-A0A1I8BJ50-F1
#
_cell.length_a   1.000
_cell.length_b   1.000
_cell.length_c   1.000
_cell.angle_alpha   90.00
_cell.angle_beta   90.00
_cell.angle_gamma   90.00
#
_symmetry.space_group_name_H-M   'P 1'
#
loop_
_entity.id
_entity.type
_entity.pdbx_description
1 polymer ?
#
loop_
_entity_poly.entity_id
_entity_poly.type
_entity_poly.pdbx_seq_one_letter_code
_entity_poly.pdbx_strand_id
1 'polypeptide(L)'
;MGNKIYTNPIKPYYNIGITKKEFSLILALLCSNSDIKGLSESAKNILSIESSRYLKILLNYLQNQLGHDAGTLKFSECIHLIGKAYSCAKNYGTFLTYLEVFYKRPLIDPIYPNWIKLIEIG
;
A
#
# COMPACT_ATOMS: atom_id res chain seq x y z
N MET A 1 -20.20 21.71 9.27
CA MET A 1 -19.93 20.31 9.66
C MET A 1 -19.20 19.60 8.51
N GLY A 2 -17.87 19.72 8.39
CA GLY A 2 -17.13 19.14 7.25
C GLY A 2 -15.71 18.63 7.54
N ASN A 3 -15.18 18.86 8.74
CA ASN A 3 -13.76 18.61 9.06
C ASN A 3 -13.43 17.17 9.53
N LYS A 4 -14.40 16.24 9.55
CA LYS A 4 -14.17 14.87 10.08
C LYS A 4 -14.08 13.77 9.02
N ILE A 5 -14.27 14.06 7.73
CA ILE A 5 -14.31 13.03 6.68
C ILE A 5 -12.95 12.89 5.95
N TYR A 6 -12.12 13.94 5.97
CA TYR A 6 -10.72 13.90 5.52
C TYR A 6 -9.76 13.65 6.70
N THR A 7 -10.16 12.80 7.64
CA THR A 7 -9.32 12.45 8.79
C THR A 7 -8.04 11.80 8.33
N ASN A 8 -6.92 12.44 8.68
CA ASN A 8 -5.53 11.99 8.55
C ASN A 8 -5.39 10.51 8.11
N PRO A 9 -5.05 10.22 6.84
CA PRO A 9 -4.99 8.85 6.31
C PRO A 9 -3.95 7.99 7.02
N ILE A 10 -3.05 8.61 7.79
CA ILE A 10 -1.99 7.97 8.56
C ILE A 10 -2.49 7.56 9.95
N LYS A 11 -3.61 8.10 10.45
CA LYS A 11 -4.16 7.80 11.78
C LYS A 11 -4.35 6.30 12.04
N PRO A 12 -4.87 5.48 11.11
CA PRO A 12 -4.97 4.03 11.30
C PRO A 12 -3.60 3.37 11.56
N TYR A 13 -2.55 3.81 10.86
CA TYR A 13 -1.19 3.30 11.01
C TYR A 13 -0.58 3.68 12.37
N TYR A 14 -0.83 4.89 12.85
CA TYR A 14 -0.42 5.33 14.18
C TYR A 14 -1.14 4.57 15.29
N ASN A 15 -2.45 4.33 15.14
CA ASN A 15 -3.25 3.66 16.16
C ASN A 15 -2.83 2.20 16.40
N ILE A 16 -2.38 1.49 15.35
CA ILE A 16 -1.91 0.10 15.44
C ILE A 16 -0.49 0.01 16.03
N GLY A 17 0.22 1.13 16.17
CA GLY A 17 1.57 1.14 16.73
C GLY A 17 2.55 0.37 15.84
N ILE A 18 2.55 0.68 14.54
CA ILE A 18 3.47 0.04 13.58
C ILE A 18 4.92 0.46 13.86
N THR A 19 5.77 -0.53 14.05
CA THR A 19 7.22 -0.35 14.16
C THR A 19 7.87 -0.19 12.77
N LYS A 20 9.10 0.33 12.74
CA LYS A 20 9.86 0.46 11.48
C LYS A 20 9.99 -0.87 10.72
N LYS A 21 10.23 -1.99 11.43
CA LYS A 21 10.38 -3.32 10.82
C LYS A 21 9.07 -3.80 10.19
N GLU A 22 7.96 -3.65 10.91
CA GLU A 22 6.62 -3.97 10.42
C GLU A 22 6.26 -3.12 9.19
N PHE A 23 6.57 -1.81 9.23
CA PHE A 23 6.34 -0.91 8.11
C PHE A 23 7.14 -1.31 6.86
N SER A 24 8.42 -1.69 7.01
CA SER A 24 9.23 -2.16 5.88
C SER A 24 8.66 -3.42 5.23
N LEU A 25 8.12 -4.36 6.03
CA LEU A 25 7.47 -5.57 5.51
C LEU A 25 6.14 -5.24 4.81
N ILE A 26 5.36 -4.30 5.36
CA ILE A 26 4.14 -3.80 4.72
C ILE A 26 4.46 -3.14 3.37
N LEU A 27 5.54 -2.35 3.29
CA LEU A 27 5.97 -1.73 2.05
C LEU A 27 6.41 -2.79 1.02
N ALA A 28 7.17 -3.80 1.45
CA ALA A 28 7.55 -4.91 0.58
C ALA A 28 6.31 -5.62 0.01
N LEU A 29 5.29 -5.85 0.85
CA LEU A 29 4.01 -6.45 0.44
C LEU A 29 3.25 -5.60 -0.59
N LEU A 30 3.22 -4.27 -0.41
CA LEU A 30 2.62 -3.34 -1.36
C LEU A 30 3.35 -3.36 -2.71
N CYS A 31 4.68 -3.47 -2.70
CA CYS A 31 5.49 -3.53 -3.92
C CYS A 31 5.43 -4.90 -4.61
N SER A 32 5.12 -5.97 -3.89
CA SER A 32 5.02 -7.34 -4.44
C SER A 32 3.62 -7.69 -4.96
N ASN A 33 2.85 -6.71 -5.46
CA ASN A 33 1.50 -6.97 -5.96
C ASN A 33 1.53 -7.61 -7.36
N SER A 34 1.13 -8.88 -7.45
CA SER A 34 1.05 -9.62 -8.72
C SER A 34 -0.13 -9.22 -9.60
N ASP A 35 -1.14 -8.52 -9.06
CA ASP A 35 -2.39 -8.22 -9.78
C ASP A 35 -2.31 -6.94 -10.62
N ILE A 36 -1.11 -6.39 -10.80
CA ILE A 36 -0.87 -5.21 -11.63
C ILE A 36 -1.12 -5.58 -13.11
N LYS A 37 -1.94 -4.76 -13.78
CA LYS A 37 -2.22 -4.92 -15.21
C LYS A 37 -0.95 -4.70 -16.04
N GLY A 38 -0.77 -5.50 -17.08
CA GLY A 38 0.36 -5.39 -18.00
C GLY A 38 1.60 -6.22 -17.62
N LEU A 39 1.58 -6.92 -16.47
CA LEU A 39 2.65 -7.85 -16.12
C LEU A 39 2.61 -9.14 -16.93
N SER A 40 3.79 -9.65 -17.30
CA SER A 40 3.96 -11.00 -17.84
C SER A 40 3.62 -12.05 -16.78
N GLU A 41 3.26 -13.25 -17.22
CA GLU A 41 2.95 -14.35 -16.30
C GLU A 41 4.14 -14.72 -15.41
N SER A 42 5.37 -14.65 -15.96
CA SER A 42 6.59 -14.86 -15.19
C SER A 42 6.77 -13.81 -14.09
N ALA A 43 6.53 -12.54 -14.39
CA ALA A 43 6.62 -11.46 -13.40
C ALA A 43 5.56 -11.61 -12.30
N LYS A 44 4.32 -11.95 -12.67
CA LYS A 44 3.25 -12.22 -11.70
C LYS A 44 3.63 -13.35 -10.74
N ASN A 45 4.19 -14.44 -11.27
CA ASN A 45 4.66 -15.56 -10.45
C ASN A 45 5.76 -15.15 -9.48
N ILE A 46 6.76 -14.37 -9.93
CA ILE A 46 7.82 -13.86 -9.06
C ILE A 46 7.24 -13.00 -7.93
N LEU A 47 6.35 -12.06 -8.26
CA LEU A 47 5.74 -11.19 -7.26
C LEU A 47 4.84 -11.96 -6.27
N SER A 48 4.12 -12.99 -6.73
CA SER A 48 3.30 -13.86 -5.88
C SER A 48 4.13 -14.69 -4.90
N ILE A 49 5.29 -15.20 -5.34
CA ILE A 49 6.24 -15.90 -4.48
C ILE A 49 6.79 -14.94 -3.41
N GLU A 50 7.19 -13.74 -3.82
CA GLU A 50 7.74 -12.73 -2.93
C GLU A 50 6.71 -12.24 -1.91
N SER A 51 5.47 -11.96 -2.33
CA SER A 51 4.39 -11.56 -1.43
C SER A 51 4.10 -12.64 -0.39
N SER A 52 4.04 -13.91 -0.81
CA SER A 52 3.88 -15.07 0.07
C SER A 52 5.02 -15.19 1.08
N ARG A 53 6.26 -14.90 0.66
CA ARG A 53 7.43 -14.90 1.54
C ARG A 53 7.33 -13.79 2.59
N TYR A 54 7.01 -12.56 2.18
CA TYR A 54 6.89 -11.44 3.11
C TYR A 54 5.72 -11.60 4.09
N LEU A 55 4.59 -12.20 3.66
CA LEU A 55 3.48 -12.53 4.55
C LEU A 55 3.92 -13.48 5.67
N LYS A 56 4.64 -14.54 5.32
CA LYS A 56 5.18 -15.50 6.31
C LYS A 56 6.18 -14.84 7.26
N ILE A 57 7.08 -14.00 6.75
CA ILE A 57 8.05 -13.28 7.57
C ILE A 57 7.33 -12.35 8.54
N LEU A 58 6.31 -11.61 8.09
CA LEU A 58 5.55 -10.70 8.95
C LEU A 58 4.79 -11.44 10.04
N LEU A 59 4.09 -12.53 9.70
CA LEU A 59 3.37 -13.34 10.69
C LEU A 59 4.31 -13.91 11.75
N ASN A 60 5.42 -14.53 11.31
CA ASN A 60 6.40 -15.10 12.23
C ASN A 60 7.05 -14.03 13.12
N TYR A 61 7.39 -12.88 12.55
CA TYR A 61 7.94 -11.75 13.31
C TYR A 61 6.96 -11.31 14.40
N LEU A 62 5.69 -11.13 14.06
CA LEU A 62 4.66 -10.69 15.00
C LEU A 62 4.39 -11.72 16.09
N GLN A 63 4.26 -13.00 15.73
CA GLN A 63 4.05 -14.09 16.69
C GLN A 63 5.25 -14.26 17.64
N ASN A 64 6.48 -14.08 17.15
CA ASN A 64 7.68 -14.12 18.00
C ASN A 64 7.78 -12.95 18.98
N GLN A 65 7.24 -11.78 18.63
CA GLN A 65 7.30 -10.59 19.48
C GLN A 65 6.14 -10.51 20.47
N LEU A 66 4.95 -10.95 20.09
CA LEU A 66 3.70 -10.72 20.83
C LEU A 66 3.05 -12.01 21.33
N GLY A 67 3.55 -13.19 20.94
CA GLY A 67 2.88 -14.47 21.14
C GLY A 67 1.89 -14.79 20.01
N HIS A 68 1.39 -16.02 20.00
CA HIS A 68 0.60 -16.56 18.88
C HIS A 68 -0.68 -15.76 18.59
N ASP A 69 -1.52 -15.54 19.60
CA ASP A 69 -2.84 -14.92 19.43
C ASP A 69 -2.72 -13.42 19.12
N ALA A 70 -1.98 -12.68 19.94
CA ALA A 70 -1.78 -11.25 19.76
C ALA A 70 -1.00 -10.92 18.48
N GLY A 71 -0.01 -11.76 18.12
CA GLY A 71 0.72 -11.64 16.86
C GLY A 71 -0.18 -11.84 15.64
N THR A 72 -1.08 -12.83 15.70
CA THR A 72 -2.06 -13.09 14.62
C THR A 72 -3.09 -11.97 14.50
N LEU A 73 -3.54 -11.42 15.63
CA LEU A 73 -4.43 -10.26 15.64
C LEU A 73 -3.78 -9.06 14.96
N LYS A 74 -2.56 -8.68 15.38
CA LYS A 74 -1.83 -7.56 14.78
C LYS A 74 -1.49 -7.82 13.31
N PHE A 75 -1.24 -9.08 12.93
CA PHE A 75 -1.05 -9.45 11.53
C PHE A 75 -2.30 -9.12 10.69
N SER A 76 -3.49 -9.49 11.17
CA SER A 76 -4.75 -9.15 10.51
C SER A 76 -4.94 -7.63 10.34
N GLU A 77 -4.58 -6.86 11.36
CA GLU A 77 -4.61 -5.39 11.30
C GLU A 77 -3.66 -4.84 10.22
N CYS A 78 -2.44 -5.38 10.11
CA CYS A 78 -1.48 -5.02 9.05
C CYS A 78 -2.03 -5.31 7.65
N ILE A 79 -2.67 -6.47 7.44
CA ILE A 79 -3.30 -6.81 6.15
C ILE A 79 -4.46 -5.86 5.84
N HIS A 80 -5.26 -5.50 6.85
CA HIS A 80 -6.34 -4.53 6.69
C HIS A 80 -5.80 -3.15 6.25
N LEU A 81 -4.66 -2.71 6.79
CA LEU A 81 -4.01 -1.48 6.38
C LEU A 81 -3.54 -1.49 4.92
N ILE A 82 -3.05 -2.63 4.43
CA ILE A 82 -2.69 -2.80 3.01
C ILE A 82 -3.93 -2.61 2.14
N GLY A 83 -5.06 -3.25 2.48
CA GLY A 83 -6.32 -3.08 1.75
C GLY A 83 -6.85 -1.63 1.78
N LYS A 84 -6.72 -0.96 2.93
CA LYS A 84 -7.04 0.47 3.07
C LYS A 84 -6.17 1.33 2.16
N ALA A 85 -4.87 1.06 2.06
CA ALA A 85 -3.97 1.80 1.18
C ALA A 85 -4.43 1.76 -0.28
N TYR A 86 -4.76 0.57 -0.80
CA TYR A 86 -5.31 0.43 -2.16
C TYR A 86 -6.62 1.19 -2.36
N SER A 87 -7.53 1.12 -1.38
CA SER A 87 -8.80 1.84 -1.44
C SER A 87 -8.60 3.35 -1.45
N CYS A 88 -7.69 3.87 -0.63
CA CYS A 88 -7.32 5.28 -0.61
C CYS A 88 -6.68 5.72 -1.93
N ALA A 89 -5.77 4.92 -2.49
CA ALA A 89 -5.14 5.20 -3.78
C ALA A 89 -6.17 5.28 -4.91
N LYS A 90 -7.13 4.35 -4.95
CA LYS A 90 -8.24 4.38 -5.91
C LYS A 90 -9.08 5.65 -5.79
N ASN A 91 -9.48 6.01 -4.56
CA ASN A 91 -10.28 7.22 -4.32
C ASN A 91 -9.53 8.50 -4.70
N TYR A 92 -8.22 8.55 -4.42
CA TYR A 92 -7.37 9.67 -4.80
C TYR A 92 -7.25 9.79 -6.33
N GLY A 93 -7.05 8.68 -7.04
CA GLY A 93 -7.06 8.66 -8.50
C GLY A 93 -8.36 9.21 -9.09
N THR A 94 -9.52 8.76 -8.59
CA THR A 94 -10.83 9.29 -9.02
C THR A 94 -10.96 10.79 -8.76
N PHE A 95 -10.47 11.27 -7.61
CA PHE A 95 -10.49 12.69 -7.27
C PHE A 95 -9.62 13.51 -8.22
N LEU A 96 -8.43 13.02 -8.59
CA LEU A 96 -7.57 13.67 -9.59
C LEU A 96 -8.26 13.74 -10.96
N THR A 97 -8.85 12.65 -11.44
CA THR A 97 -9.61 12.64 -12.70
C THR A 97 -10.76 13.65 -12.66
N TYR A 98 -11.46 13.78 -11.53
CA TYR A 98 -12.50 14.79 -11.36
C TYR A 98 -11.92 16.22 -11.45
N LEU A 99 -10.78 16.49 -10.82
CA LEU A 99 -10.14 17.80 -10.92
C LEU A 99 -9.73 18.15 -12.35
N GLU A 100 -9.17 17.20 -13.09
CA GLU A 100 -8.75 17.37 -14.49
C GLU A 100 -9.93 17.68 -15.41
N VAL A 101 -11.00 16.86 -15.33
CA VAL A 101 -12.16 16.97 -16.21
C VAL A 101 -12.95 18.26 -15.96
N PHE A 102 -13.18 18.62 -14.69
CA PHE A 102 -14.10 19.70 -14.34
C PHE A 102 -13.44 21.07 -14.16
N TYR A 103 -12.20 21.12 -13.69
CA TYR A 103 -11.54 22.39 -13.38
C TYR A 103 -10.54 22.85 -14.44
N LYS A 104 -10.32 22.07 -15.53
CA LYS A 104 -9.33 22.36 -16.59
C LYS A 104 -7.98 22.83 -16.02
N ARG A 105 -7.61 22.37 -14.81
CA ARG A 105 -6.31 22.69 -14.24
C ARG A 105 -5.25 21.96 -15.07
N PRO A 106 -4.13 22.62 -15.42
CA PRO A 106 -3.04 21.92 -16.07
C PRO A 106 -2.65 20.72 -15.20
N LEU A 107 -2.36 19.59 -15.86
CA LEU A 107 -1.92 18.33 -15.26
C LEU A 107 -1.15 18.61 -13.97
N ILE A 108 -1.68 18.18 -12.83
CA ILE A 108 -0.85 18.06 -11.64
C ILE A 108 0.13 16.97 -12.05
N ASP A 109 1.35 17.37 -12.42
CA ASP A 109 2.41 16.43 -12.74
C ASP A 109 2.39 15.38 -11.64
N PRO A 110 2.13 14.10 -11.96
CA PRO A 110 2.25 13.06 -10.97
C PRO A 110 3.67 13.18 -10.41
N ILE A 111 3.78 13.45 -9.10
CA ILE A 111 5.06 13.48 -8.41
C ILE A 111 5.52 12.02 -8.33
N TYR A 112 5.98 11.52 -9.45
CA TYR A 112 6.66 10.27 -9.55
C TYR A 112 8.06 10.47 -8.97
N PRO A 113 8.52 9.56 -8.10
CA PRO A 113 9.93 9.47 -7.78
C PRO A 113 10.74 9.43 -9.08
N ASN A 114 11.91 10.09 -9.11
CA ASN A 114 12.71 10.27 -10.34
C ASN A 114 13.00 8.97 -11.10
N TRP A 115 13.00 7.81 -10.43
CA TRP A 115 13.23 6.50 -11.03
C TRP A 115 12.03 5.94 -11.83
N ILE A 116 10.81 6.41 -11.60
CA ILE A 116 9.63 6.05 -12.41
C ILE A 116 9.59 6.89 -13.69
N LYS A 117 10.02 8.16 -13.64
CA LYS A 117 10.06 9.06 -14.81
C LYS A 117 10.95 8.55 -15.95
N LEU A 118 11.89 7.67 -15.64
CA LEU A 118 12.80 7.06 -16.62
C LEU A 118 12.16 5.93 -17.45
N ILE A 119 10.98 5.42 -17.03
CA ILE A 119 10.32 4.28 -17.69
C ILE A 119 9.42 4.74 -18.86
N GLU A 120 8.98 6.00 -18.88
CA GLU A 120 8.13 6.55 -19.95
C GLU A 120 8.89 6.95 -21.23
N ILE A 121 10.20 6.66 -21.31
CA ILE A 121 11.00 6.83 -22.52
C ILE A 121 11.39 5.43 -23.03
N GLY A 122 10.46 4.78 -23.73
CA GLY A 122 10.64 3.46 -24.34
C GLY A 122 9.58 3.18 -25.40
#